data_AF-A0A6B1DF50-F1
#
_entry.id   AF-A0A6B1DF50-F1
#
_cell.length_a   1.000
_cell.length_b   1.000
_cell.length_c   1.000
_cell.angle_alpha   90.00
_cell.angle_beta   90.00
_cell.angle_gamma   90.00
#
_symmetry.space_group_name_H-M   'P 1'
#
loop_
_entity.id
_entity.type
_entity.pdbx_description
1 polymer ?
#
loop_
_entity_poly.entity_id
_entity_poly.type
_entity_poly.pdbx_seq_one_letter_code
_entity_poly.pdbx_strand_id
1 'polypeptide(L)'
;MRPSTASRRSASRGCRNRRPAQQRRPAQERRPTQTSPRPTDIPRVTAPERRPRPKTVVESPEGEPLVSRDRLIDTVIKSLPEFDAGSVKDIRRLLNREVDGAGPDALYALNRRLASVGSDWSYYPRDPLAGRIHELLAERVLNKGSRIVGPRHLLRVAGEPVVIFANHLSYADANLLDVLMRRAGAVALADRLTVIAGPKVYSSLKRRFSSLCFGTVKTPQSSGLSTEDAVMSPRDVARAARQSIEIAQERLRQGEALLVFGEGTRSRDRGLRRMLAGATRYLVEVPGTWVLPMGIAGTETLFPVGAEKLHPTETVVRAGRPVLATTLMERAGEDRQLAMDVVGLVLASLVPAEYRGEYGDDAAGFDHARRLVQTLYA
;
A
#
# COMPACT_ATOMS: atom_id res chain seq x y z
N MET A 1 -46.17 -6.32 65.00
CA MET A 1 -46.85 -5.00 64.88
C MET A 1 -46.54 -4.39 63.52
N ARG A 2 -47.51 -4.35 62.60
CA ARG A 2 -47.71 -3.25 61.63
C ARG A 2 -48.42 -2.09 62.38
N PRO A 3 -48.75 -0.90 61.81
CA PRO A 3 -48.41 -0.27 60.51
C PRO A 3 -48.05 1.25 60.64
N SER A 4 -47.81 1.94 59.52
CA SER A 4 -48.50 3.21 59.12
C SER A 4 -47.74 3.85 57.93
N THR A 5 -48.17 3.74 56.67
CA THR A 5 -49.14 4.62 55.95
C THR A 5 -48.85 6.12 56.12
N ALA A 6 -48.66 6.92 55.08
CA ALA A 6 -49.64 7.37 54.06
C ALA A 6 -48.89 8.37 53.12
N SER A 7 -49.27 8.82 51.91
CA SER A 7 -50.41 8.62 51.01
C SER A 7 -50.34 9.70 49.90
N ARG A 8 -50.60 9.31 48.64
CA ARG A 8 -51.33 10.05 47.55
C ARG A 8 -50.66 11.33 46.98
N ARG A 9 -50.80 11.77 45.70
CA ARG A 9 -51.75 11.65 44.56
C ARG A 9 -50.92 11.93 43.28
N SER A 10 -50.99 11.18 42.18
CA SER A 10 -51.97 11.18 41.05
C SER A 10 -52.13 12.49 40.25
N ALA A 11 -51.88 12.41 38.93
CA ALA A 11 -52.50 13.07 37.76
C ALA A 11 -51.41 13.54 36.77
N SER A 12 -51.11 12.85 35.67
CA SER A 12 -51.88 12.61 34.43
C SER A 12 -51.96 13.80 33.47
N ARG A 13 -51.61 13.50 32.21
CA ARG A 13 -51.99 14.12 30.93
C ARG A 13 -51.04 15.18 30.35
N GLY A 14 -50.66 14.98 29.09
CA GLY A 14 -50.18 16.06 28.24
C GLY A 14 -49.29 15.70 27.06
N CYS A 15 -49.63 14.68 26.27
CA CYS A 15 -49.02 14.42 24.97
C CYS A 15 -49.14 15.66 24.05
N ARG A 16 -48.05 16.11 23.42
CA ARG A 16 -48.07 16.80 22.11
C ARG A 16 -46.71 16.74 21.41
N ASN A 17 -46.66 15.88 20.39
CA ASN A 17 -45.68 15.83 19.31
C ASN A 17 -45.44 17.20 18.66
N ARG A 18 -44.17 17.57 18.43
CA ARG A 18 -43.77 18.44 17.31
C ARG A 18 -42.43 17.98 16.70
N ARG A 19 -42.52 17.34 15.53
CA ARG A 19 -41.42 17.09 14.58
C ARG A 19 -41.06 18.42 13.89
N PRO A 20 -39.77 18.71 13.60
CA PRO A 20 -39.40 19.84 12.77
C PRO A 20 -39.68 19.58 11.29
N ALA A 21 -40.23 20.60 10.62
CA ALA A 21 -40.77 20.57 9.27
C ALA A 21 -39.68 20.49 8.19
N GLN A 22 -39.87 19.59 7.23
CA GLN A 22 -39.16 19.52 5.96
C GLN A 22 -39.64 20.65 5.04
N GLN A 23 -38.71 21.47 4.56
CA GLN A 23 -38.96 22.46 3.50
C GLN A 23 -39.21 21.73 2.18
N ARG A 24 -40.44 21.87 1.66
CA ARG A 24 -40.85 21.39 0.34
C ARG A 24 -40.45 22.41 -0.73
N ARG A 25 -39.71 21.98 -1.75
CA ARG A 25 -39.46 22.72 -2.99
C ARG A 25 -40.73 22.70 -3.88
N PRO A 26 -41.09 23.79 -4.54
CA PRO A 26 -42.27 23.83 -5.41
C PRO A 26 -42.04 23.09 -6.73
N ALA A 27 -43.10 22.43 -7.20
CA ALA A 27 -43.18 21.65 -8.42
C ALA A 27 -43.13 22.56 -9.66
N GLN A 28 -42.32 22.18 -10.65
CA GLN A 28 -42.34 22.79 -11.98
C GLN A 28 -43.47 22.18 -12.81
N GLU A 29 -44.34 23.06 -13.31
CA GLU A 29 -45.44 22.75 -14.22
C GLU A 29 -44.94 22.24 -15.57
N ARG A 30 -45.57 21.17 -16.06
CA ARG A 30 -45.43 20.67 -17.43
C ARG A 30 -46.35 21.47 -18.36
N ARG A 31 -45.82 21.99 -19.46
CA ARG A 31 -46.59 22.52 -20.60
C ARG A 31 -46.33 21.70 -21.88
N PRO A 32 -47.27 21.71 -22.84
CA PRO A 32 -47.59 20.57 -23.69
C PRO A 32 -46.76 20.48 -24.98
N THR A 33 -46.74 19.26 -25.51
CA THR A 33 -46.24 18.85 -26.83
C THR A 33 -47.01 19.53 -27.97
N GLN A 34 -46.27 20.15 -28.90
CA GLN A 34 -46.78 20.49 -30.24
C GLN A 34 -46.01 19.70 -31.31
N THR A 35 -46.78 19.04 -32.16
CA THR A 35 -46.36 18.24 -33.33
C THR A 35 -46.33 19.10 -34.60
N SER A 36 -45.16 19.15 -35.24
CA SER A 36 -44.82 19.19 -36.69
C SER A 36 -45.43 20.24 -37.65
N PRO A 37 -44.65 20.73 -38.65
CA PRO A 37 -44.49 19.99 -39.92
C PRO A 37 -43.04 19.90 -40.44
N ARG A 38 -42.75 18.84 -41.21
CA ARG A 38 -41.52 18.69 -42.02
C ARG A 38 -41.55 19.66 -43.20
N PRO A 39 -40.38 20.18 -43.60
CA PRO A 39 -40.05 20.19 -45.03
C PRO A 39 -38.61 19.72 -45.32
N THR A 40 -38.56 18.73 -46.22
CA THR A 40 -37.63 18.56 -47.35
C THR A 40 -36.12 18.41 -47.13
N ASP A 41 -35.61 17.36 -47.76
CA ASP A 41 -34.23 16.91 -47.84
C ASP A 41 -33.24 18.00 -48.26
N ILE A 42 -32.23 18.24 -47.42
CA ILE A 42 -31.01 18.95 -47.79
C ILE A 42 -29.83 17.98 -47.57
N PRO A 43 -28.99 17.71 -48.58
CA PRO A 43 -27.88 16.77 -48.46
C PRO A 43 -26.89 17.23 -47.38
N ARG A 44 -26.58 16.32 -46.46
CA ARG A 44 -25.61 16.50 -45.39
C ARG A 44 -24.20 16.54 -46.00
N VAL A 45 -23.63 17.74 -46.19
CA VAL A 45 -22.21 17.90 -46.50
C VAL A 45 -21.42 17.44 -45.27
N THR A 46 -20.82 16.26 -45.36
CA THR A 46 -19.88 15.74 -44.37
C THR A 46 -18.67 16.67 -44.29
N ALA A 47 -18.51 17.33 -43.13
CA ALA A 47 -17.25 17.98 -42.79
C ALA A 47 -16.13 16.93 -42.80
N PRO A 48 -14.96 17.21 -43.39
CA PRO A 48 -13.88 16.25 -43.43
C PRO A 48 -13.38 15.97 -42.01
N GLU A 49 -13.35 14.70 -41.63
CA GLU A 49 -12.70 14.21 -40.42
C GLU A 49 -11.28 14.76 -40.36
N ARG A 50 -10.99 15.57 -39.35
CA ARG A 50 -9.61 15.93 -39.02
C ARG A 50 -8.89 14.68 -38.54
N ARG A 51 -8.20 13.99 -39.47
CA ARG A 51 -7.21 12.97 -39.11
C ARG A 51 -6.23 13.58 -38.09
N PRO A 52 -6.02 12.97 -36.92
CA PRO A 52 -4.94 13.40 -36.04
C PRO A 52 -3.63 13.25 -36.83
N ARG A 53 -2.87 14.34 -36.95
CA ARG A 53 -1.52 14.28 -37.50
C ARG A 53 -0.74 13.24 -36.68
N PRO A 54 0.01 12.31 -37.30
CA PRO A 54 0.91 11.47 -36.55
C PRO A 54 1.84 12.41 -35.78
N LYS A 55 1.81 12.33 -34.44
CA LYS A 55 2.83 12.98 -33.64
C LYS A 55 4.13 12.30 -34.07
N THR A 56 4.96 13.04 -34.79
CA THR A 56 6.35 12.69 -35.01
C THR A 56 6.92 12.39 -33.64
N VAL A 57 7.17 11.11 -33.39
CA VAL A 57 8.04 10.69 -32.29
C VAL A 57 9.38 11.31 -32.67
N VAL A 58 9.76 12.36 -31.94
CA VAL A 58 11.13 12.85 -31.98
C VAL A 58 11.94 11.73 -31.35
N GLU A 59 12.45 10.81 -32.17
CA GLU A 59 13.55 9.95 -31.79
C GLU A 59 14.70 10.88 -31.41
N SER A 60 14.98 10.93 -30.11
CA SER A 60 16.12 11.68 -29.59
C SER A 60 17.38 10.85 -29.85
N PRO A 61 18.50 11.48 -30.26
CA PRO A 61 19.72 10.77 -30.60
C PRO A 61 20.29 10.06 -29.37
N GLU A 62 21.06 9.00 -29.64
CA GLU A 62 21.78 8.12 -28.72
C GLU A 62 22.18 8.74 -27.36
N GLY A 63 21.22 8.74 -26.43
CA GLY A 63 21.33 8.00 -25.19
C GLY A 63 22.21 8.51 -24.06
N GLU A 64 22.45 9.83 -23.90
CA GLU A 64 23.04 10.28 -22.64
C GLU A 64 22.11 9.94 -21.45
N PRO A 65 22.64 9.34 -20.38
CA PRO A 65 21.85 9.00 -19.21
C PRO A 65 21.29 10.26 -18.52
N LEU A 66 19.97 10.31 -18.31
CA LEU A 66 19.26 11.37 -17.56
C LEU A 66 19.91 11.73 -16.21
N VAL A 67 20.57 10.75 -15.59
CA VAL A 67 21.38 10.89 -14.38
C VAL A 67 22.71 10.21 -14.66
N SER A 68 23.82 10.95 -14.60
CA SER A 68 25.15 10.36 -14.74
C SER A 68 25.40 9.28 -13.67
N ARG A 69 26.28 8.33 -13.98
CA ARG A 69 26.76 7.31 -13.01
C ARG A 69 27.10 7.94 -11.67
N ASP A 70 27.94 8.98 -11.69
CA ASP A 70 28.40 9.65 -10.47
C ASP A 70 27.24 10.28 -9.72
N ARG A 71 26.29 10.90 -10.42
CA ARG A 71 25.11 11.51 -9.80
C ARG A 71 24.19 10.46 -9.16
N LEU A 72 24.03 9.28 -9.76
CA LEU A 72 23.28 8.18 -9.16
C LEU A 72 23.96 7.71 -7.87
N ILE A 73 25.26 7.42 -7.94
CA ILE A 73 26.05 6.94 -6.80
C ILE A 73 26.07 7.98 -5.68
N ASP A 74 26.27 9.26 -6.00
CA ASP A 74 26.25 10.35 -5.04
C ASP A 74 24.90 10.50 -4.37
N THR A 75 23.81 10.39 -5.12
CA THR A 75 22.45 10.46 -4.57
C THR A 75 22.19 9.31 -3.60
N VAL A 76 22.62 8.11 -3.98
CA VAL A 76 22.53 6.92 -3.12
C VAL A 76 23.34 7.12 -1.84
N ILE A 77 24.61 7.49 -1.94
CA ILE A 77 25.49 7.69 -0.77
C ILE A 77 24.95 8.78 0.15
N LYS A 78 24.46 9.90 -0.39
CA LYS A 78 23.85 10.98 0.40
C LYS A 78 22.65 10.54 1.23
N SER A 79 22.00 9.45 0.85
CA SER A 79 20.84 8.91 1.58
C SER A 79 21.18 7.92 2.69
N LEU A 80 22.42 7.44 2.73
CA LEU A 80 22.88 6.48 3.71
C LEU A 80 23.12 7.12 5.09
N PRO A 81 23.27 6.30 6.15
CA PRO A 81 23.74 6.80 7.43
C PRO A 81 25.07 7.55 7.32
N GLU A 82 25.37 8.33 8.35
CA GLU A 82 26.69 8.92 8.49
C GLU A 82 27.72 7.83 8.77
N PHE A 83 28.53 7.56 7.74
CA PHE A 83 29.65 6.63 7.78
C PHE A 83 30.97 7.41 7.82
N ASP A 84 32.01 6.79 8.37
CA ASP A 84 33.36 7.34 8.27
C ASP A 84 33.84 7.39 6.80
N ALA A 85 34.86 8.21 6.53
CA ALA A 85 35.35 8.44 5.17
C ALA A 85 35.85 7.14 4.49
N GLY A 86 36.40 6.19 5.25
CA GLY A 86 36.83 4.89 4.75
C GLY A 86 35.63 4.05 4.29
N SER A 87 34.61 3.92 5.14
CA SER A 87 33.36 3.24 4.82
C SER A 87 32.65 3.84 3.61
N VAL A 88 32.60 5.18 3.49
CA VAL A 88 32.02 5.86 2.31
C VAL A 88 32.81 5.54 1.04
N LYS A 89 34.15 5.55 1.11
CA LYS A 89 35.02 5.20 -0.03
C LYS A 89 34.81 3.75 -0.47
N ASP A 90 34.68 2.84 0.49
CA ASP A 90 34.43 1.42 0.22
C ASP A 90 33.05 1.18 -0.40
N ILE A 91 32.00 1.82 0.12
CA ILE A 91 30.64 1.78 -0.45
C ILE A 91 30.66 2.31 -1.88
N ARG A 92 31.31 3.46 -2.11
CA ARG A 92 31.44 4.04 -3.46
C ARG A 92 32.13 3.08 -4.42
N ARG A 93 33.25 2.45 -4.02
CA ARG A 93 33.95 1.46 -4.85
C ARG A 93 33.05 0.28 -5.22
N LEU A 94 32.28 -0.22 -4.25
CA LEU A 94 31.36 -1.34 -4.46
C LEU A 94 30.20 -0.98 -5.40
N LEU A 95 29.57 0.18 -5.18
CA LEU A 95 28.53 0.70 -6.08
C LEU A 95 29.05 0.88 -7.50
N ASN A 96 30.26 1.42 -7.64
CA ASN A 96 30.93 1.55 -8.93
C ASN A 96 31.09 0.20 -9.63
N ARG A 97 31.58 -0.82 -8.91
CA ARG A 97 31.74 -2.17 -9.44
C ARG A 97 30.40 -2.79 -9.86
N GLU A 98 29.35 -2.61 -9.08
CA GLU A 98 28.02 -3.13 -9.42
C GLU A 98 27.44 -2.47 -10.68
N VAL A 99 27.57 -1.15 -10.80
CA VAL A 99 27.13 -0.42 -11.99
C VAL A 99 27.94 -0.82 -13.22
N ASP A 100 29.27 -0.95 -13.09
CA ASP A 100 30.14 -1.38 -14.19
C ASP A 100 29.82 -2.81 -14.64
N GLY A 101 29.66 -3.73 -13.67
CA GLY A 101 29.34 -5.13 -13.95
C GLY A 101 27.94 -5.32 -14.56
N ALA A 102 27.03 -4.38 -14.33
CA ALA A 102 25.70 -4.37 -14.96
C ALA A 102 25.73 -3.96 -16.43
N GLY A 103 26.76 -3.24 -16.85
CA GLY A 103 26.89 -2.67 -18.18
C GLY A 103 26.06 -1.39 -18.41
N PRO A 104 26.36 -0.65 -19.49
CA PRO A 104 25.73 0.64 -19.80
C PRO A 104 24.22 0.53 -20.06
N ASP A 105 23.74 -0.56 -20.67
CA ASP A 105 22.32 -0.76 -20.98
C ASP A 105 21.47 -0.85 -19.71
N ALA A 106 21.97 -1.50 -18.66
CA ALA A 106 21.27 -1.60 -17.39
C ALA A 106 21.16 -0.23 -16.70
N LEU A 107 22.22 0.59 -16.76
CA LEU A 107 22.20 1.95 -16.22
C LEU A 107 21.23 2.84 -17.02
N TYR A 108 21.23 2.73 -18.34
CA TYR A 108 20.30 3.45 -19.21
C TYR A 108 18.84 3.05 -18.92
N ALA A 109 18.56 1.75 -18.79
CA ALA A 109 17.24 1.23 -18.43
C ALA A 109 16.77 1.77 -17.07
N LEU A 110 17.62 1.69 -16.04
CA LEU A 110 17.31 2.23 -14.72
C LEU A 110 17.00 3.74 -14.80
N ASN A 111 17.79 4.51 -15.53
CA ASN A 111 17.59 5.95 -15.69
C ASN A 111 16.27 6.29 -16.37
N ARG A 112 15.91 5.57 -17.45
CA ARG A 112 14.59 5.74 -18.09
C ARG A 112 13.45 5.48 -17.11
N ARG A 113 13.57 4.46 -16.27
CA ARG A 113 12.56 4.10 -15.28
C ARG A 113 12.49 5.11 -14.14
N LEU A 114 13.61 5.63 -13.66
CA LEU A 114 13.64 6.71 -12.65
C LEU A 114 12.95 7.99 -13.16
N ALA A 115 13.01 8.26 -14.46
CA ALA A 115 12.32 9.38 -15.09
C ALA A 115 10.79 9.20 -15.13
N SER A 116 10.30 8.00 -15.42
CA SER A 116 8.87 7.75 -15.67
C SER A 116 8.10 7.08 -14.53
N VAL A 117 8.77 6.43 -13.58
CA VAL A 117 8.07 5.68 -12.52
C VAL A 117 7.15 6.59 -11.71
N GLY A 118 5.90 6.15 -11.55
CA GLY A 118 4.83 6.90 -10.90
C GLY A 118 4.09 7.89 -11.79
N SER A 119 4.35 7.94 -13.11
CA SER A 119 3.66 8.87 -14.04
C SER A 119 2.18 8.55 -14.27
N ASP A 120 1.78 7.30 -14.04
CA ASP A 120 0.44 6.76 -14.34
C ASP A 120 -0.02 5.77 -13.26
N TRP A 121 -1.28 5.35 -13.32
CA TRP A 121 -1.87 4.39 -12.38
C TRP A 121 -1.61 2.95 -12.84
N SER A 122 -0.34 2.53 -12.79
CA SER A 122 0.10 1.27 -13.38
C SER A 122 0.92 0.40 -12.43
N TYR A 123 1.33 -0.76 -12.93
CA TYR A 123 2.35 -1.62 -12.36
C TYR A 123 3.74 -1.26 -12.91
N TYR A 124 4.71 -1.18 -12.02
CA TYR A 124 6.11 -0.99 -12.33
C TYR A 124 6.88 -2.22 -11.86
N PRO A 125 7.51 -3.00 -12.77
CA PRO A 125 8.25 -4.18 -12.35
C PRO A 125 9.47 -3.84 -11.49
N ARG A 126 10.10 -4.83 -10.88
CA ARG A 126 11.44 -4.68 -10.29
C ARG A 126 12.45 -4.22 -11.34
N ASP A 127 13.41 -3.38 -10.95
CA ASP A 127 14.60 -3.08 -11.73
C ASP A 127 15.79 -3.92 -11.25
N PRO A 128 16.42 -4.73 -12.13
CA PRO A 128 17.51 -5.62 -11.71
C PRO A 128 18.70 -4.87 -11.09
N LEU A 129 19.07 -3.70 -11.64
CA LEU A 129 20.20 -2.94 -11.12
C LEU A 129 19.83 -2.24 -9.81
N ALA A 130 18.63 -1.65 -9.72
CA ALA A 130 18.16 -1.08 -8.45
C ALA A 130 18.11 -2.13 -7.34
N GLY A 131 17.60 -3.34 -7.64
CA GLY A 131 17.55 -4.46 -6.72
C GLY A 131 18.92 -4.86 -6.18
N ARG A 132 19.92 -5.04 -7.07
CA ARG A 132 21.29 -5.40 -6.64
C ARG A 132 21.95 -4.31 -5.80
N ILE A 133 21.81 -3.05 -6.21
CA ILE A 133 22.33 -1.91 -5.43
C ILE A 133 21.66 -1.88 -4.05
N HIS A 134 20.34 -2.08 -3.98
CA HIS A 134 19.60 -2.12 -2.72
C HIS A 134 20.07 -3.22 -1.77
N GLU A 135 20.23 -4.45 -2.29
CA GLU A 135 20.76 -5.58 -1.52
C GLU A 135 22.17 -5.30 -0.98
N LEU A 136 23.06 -4.77 -1.83
CA LEU A 136 24.43 -4.38 -1.44
C LEU A 136 24.44 -3.35 -0.31
N LEU A 137 23.60 -2.32 -0.41
CA LEU A 137 23.53 -1.26 0.60
C LEU A 137 22.93 -1.76 1.91
N ALA A 138 21.93 -2.65 1.84
CA ALA A 138 21.24 -3.13 3.02
C ALA A 138 22.18 -3.96 3.95
N GLU A 139 23.20 -4.61 3.41
CA GLU A 139 24.26 -5.26 4.20
C GLU A 139 25.11 -4.28 5.04
N ARG A 140 25.14 -3.00 4.65
CA ARG A 140 25.91 -1.97 5.35
C ARG A 140 25.07 -1.13 6.29
N VAL A 141 23.76 -1.03 6.03
CA VAL A 141 22.86 -0.19 6.83
C VAL A 141 22.13 -1.00 7.89
N LEU A 142 21.68 -2.23 7.58
CA LEU A 142 20.92 -3.03 8.54
C LEU A 142 21.87 -3.65 9.56
N ASN A 143 21.52 -3.49 10.83
CA ASN A 143 22.19 -4.17 11.91
C ASN A 143 22.15 -5.71 11.68
N LYS A 144 23.22 -6.41 12.08
CA LYS A 144 23.32 -7.89 11.99
C LYS A 144 22.23 -8.60 12.79
N GLY A 145 21.69 -7.97 13.84
CA GLY A 145 20.56 -8.49 14.61
C GLY A 145 19.22 -8.47 13.85
N SER A 146 19.11 -7.67 12.77
CA SER A 146 17.86 -7.53 12.03
C SER A 146 17.49 -8.81 11.29
N ARG A 147 16.30 -9.35 11.56
CA ARG A 147 15.91 -10.71 11.15
C ARG A 147 14.40 -10.91 11.02
N ILE A 148 14.01 -11.95 10.28
CA ILE A 148 12.66 -12.51 10.31
C ILE A 148 12.61 -13.70 11.28
N VAL A 149 11.68 -13.64 12.22
CA VAL A 149 11.28 -14.77 13.08
C VAL A 149 10.11 -15.48 12.41
N GLY A 150 10.13 -16.82 12.44
CA GLY A 150 9.13 -17.65 11.77
C GLY A 150 9.34 -17.81 10.25
N PRO A 151 10.58 -17.97 9.73
CA PRO A 151 10.83 -18.06 8.28
C PRO A 151 10.09 -19.22 7.61
N ARG A 152 9.79 -20.30 8.34
CA ARG A 152 8.96 -21.43 7.86
C ARG A 152 7.60 -21.00 7.30
N HIS A 153 7.02 -19.92 7.84
CA HIS A 153 5.73 -19.41 7.37
C HIS A 153 5.84 -18.73 6.00
N LEU A 154 6.98 -18.11 5.69
CA LEU A 154 7.28 -17.57 4.36
C LEU A 154 7.48 -18.71 3.37
N LEU A 155 8.26 -19.72 3.76
CA LEU A 155 8.55 -20.88 2.91
C LEU A 155 7.28 -21.66 2.55
N ARG A 156 6.32 -21.76 3.47
CA ARG A 156 5.03 -22.42 3.24
C ARG A 156 4.24 -21.83 2.07
N VAL A 157 4.38 -20.54 1.82
CA VAL A 157 3.64 -19.81 0.77
C VAL A 157 4.56 -19.35 -0.35
N ALA A 158 5.81 -19.79 -0.40
CA ALA A 158 6.81 -19.26 -1.33
C ALA A 158 6.40 -19.40 -2.80
N GLY A 159 5.69 -20.47 -3.16
CA GLY A 159 5.16 -20.72 -4.52
C GLY A 159 3.66 -20.44 -4.69
N GLU A 160 2.99 -19.88 -3.69
CA GLU A 160 1.54 -19.70 -3.67
C GLU A 160 1.16 -18.24 -3.93
N PRO A 161 0.00 -17.94 -4.55
CA PRO A 161 -0.53 -16.58 -4.52
C PRO A 161 -0.74 -16.15 -3.07
N VAL A 162 -0.17 -15.01 -2.68
CA VAL A 162 -0.17 -14.56 -1.29
C VAL A 162 -0.29 -13.05 -1.19
N VAL A 163 -1.11 -12.61 -0.24
CA VAL A 163 -1.17 -11.23 0.22
C VAL A 163 -0.56 -11.17 1.61
N ILE A 164 0.57 -10.46 1.70
CA ILE A 164 1.27 -10.15 2.93
C ILE A 164 0.63 -8.89 3.52
N PHE A 165 0.05 -9.00 4.72
CA PHE A 165 -0.33 -7.83 5.49
C PHE A 165 0.73 -7.53 6.53
N ALA A 166 1.17 -6.28 6.58
CA ALA A 166 2.10 -5.80 7.58
C ALA A 166 1.62 -4.49 8.19
N ASN A 167 2.08 -4.20 9.42
CA ASN A 167 1.98 -2.86 9.98
C ASN A 167 2.97 -1.92 9.30
N HIS A 168 2.72 -0.62 9.37
CA HIS A 168 3.47 0.38 8.60
C HIS A 168 4.06 1.47 9.51
N LEU A 169 5.38 1.48 9.66
CA LEU A 169 6.11 2.36 10.57
C LEU A 169 7.04 3.32 9.82
N SER A 170 7.53 2.91 8.66
CA SER A 170 8.61 3.59 7.96
C SER A 170 8.41 3.58 6.45
N TYR A 171 9.02 4.55 5.78
CA TYR A 171 9.09 4.49 4.32
C TYR A 171 9.93 3.29 3.84
N ALA A 172 10.87 2.82 4.66
CA ALA A 172 11.77 1.73 4.32
C ALA A 172 11.18 0.32 4.57
N ASP A 173 9.94 0.20 5.07
CA ASP A 173 9.38 -1.10 5.50
C ASP A 173 9.40 -2.15 4.37
N ALA A 174 8.93 -1.80 3.18
CA ALA A 174 8.89 -2.73 2.04
C ALA A 174 10.29 -3.14 1.58
N ASN A 175 11.22 -2.18 1.51
CA ASN A 175 12.62 -2.41 1.15
C ASN A 175 13.33 -3.31 2.18
N LEU A 176 13.01 -3.13 3.45
CA LEU A 176 13.51 -3.97 4.53
C LEU A 176 12.93 -5.37 4.48
N LEU A 177 11.62 -5.50 4.22
CA LEU A 177 10.97 -6.81 4.07
C LEU A 177 11.60 -7.61 2.92
N ASP A 178 11.81 -7.01 1.74
CA ASP A 178 12.51 -7.66 0.61
C ASP A 178 13.87 -8.24 1.05
N VAL A 179 14.71 -7.42 1.68
CA VAL A 179 16.04 -7.85 2.14
C VAL A 179 15.96 -8.93 3.22
N LEU A 180 15.10 -8.76 4.22
CA LEU A 180 15.00 -9.73 5.30
C LEU A 180 14.39 -11.06 4.85
N MET A 181 13.48 -11.07 3.87
CA MET A 181 12.99 -12.29 3.25
C MET A 181 14.11 -13.05 2.54
N ARG A 182 14.95 -12.34 1.78
CA ARG A 182 16.15 -12.93 1.14
C ARG A 182 17.10 -13.53 2.17
N ARG A 183 17.43 -12.78 3.23
CA ARG A 183 18.28 -13.25 4.35
C ARG A 183 17.70 -14.45 5.08
N ALA A 184 16.38 -14.54 5.16
CA ALA A 184 15.67 -15.66 5.77
C ALA A 184 15.56 -16.91 4.88
N GLY A 185 16.16 -16.90 3.69
CA GLY A 185 16.09 -17.99 2.71
C GLY A 185 14.82 -18.03 1.88
N ALA A 186 13.93 -17.04 2.02
CA ALA A 186 12.68 -16.93 1.26
C ALA A 186 12.86 -16.14 -0.05
N VAL A 187 13.94 -16.43 -0.79
CA VAL A 187 14.31 -15.71 -2.02
C VAL A 187 13.20 -15.78 -3.08
N ALA A 188 12.58 -16.96 -3.26
CA ALA A 188 11.48 -17.14 -4.21
C ALA A 188 10.26 -16.25 -3.90
N LEU A 189 10.00 -15.96 -2.61
CA LEU A 189 8.94 -15.04 -2.20
C LEU A 189 9.35 -13.57 -2.45
N ALA A 190 10.61 -13.23 -2.17
CA ALA A 190 11.14 -11.88 -2.39
C ALA A 190 11.22 -11.50 -3.87
N ASP A 191 11.59 -12.44 -4.75
CA ASP A 191 11.74 -12.19 -6.19
C ASP A 191 10.43 -11.88 -6.90
N ARG A 192 9.30 -12.30 -6.33
CA ARG A 192 7.95 -12.05 -6.83
C ARG A 192 7.18 -11.01 -6.02
N LEU A 193 7.86 -10.27 -5.15
CA LEU A 193 7.24 -9.24 -4.31
C LEU A 193 6.72 -8.08 -5.15
N THR A 194 5.45 -7.74 -4.93
CA THR A 194 4.81 -6.55 -5.48
C THR A 194 4.12 -5.74 -4.39
N VAL A 195 4.49 -4.47 -4.27
CA VAL A 195 4.06 -3.58 -3.19
C VAL A 195 2.93 -2.67 -3.67
N ILE A 196 1.86 -2.59 -2.90
CA ILE A 196 0.80 -1.62 -3.12
C ILE A 196 1.22 -0.29 -2.49
N ALA A 197 1.54 0.71 -3.30
CA ALA A 197 2.17 1.95 -2.83
C ALA A 197 1.42 3.21 -3.25
N GLY A 198 1.29 4.14 -2.30
CA GLY A 198 0.71 5.46 -2.51
C GLY A 198 1.62 6.42 -3.30
N PRO A 199 1.11 7.58 -3.75
CA PRO A 199 1.85 8.51 -4.62
C PRO A 199 3.15 9.05 -3.98
N LYS A 200 3.19 9.14 -2.65
CA LYS A 200 4.31 9.70 -1.88
C LYS A 200 5.63 8.94 -2.06
N VAL A 201 5.62 7.72 -2.60
CA VAL A 201 6.84 6.96 -2.92
C VAL A 201 7.49 7.41 -4.23
N TYR A 202 6.85 8.28 -5.02
CA TYR A 202 7.37 8.76 -6.31
C TYR A 202 7.86 10.22 -6.26
N SER A 203 7.83 10.86 -5.09
CA SER A 203 8.03 12.30 -4.93
C SER A 203 9.48 12.78 -4.97
N SER A 204 10.47 11.88 -5.08
CA SER A 204 11.89 12.23 -5.17
C SER A 204 12.69 11.09 -5.79
N LEU A 205 13.88 11.38 -6.31
CA LEU A 205 14.73 10.37 -6.97
C LEU A 205 15.04 9.17 -6.07
N LYS A 206 15.41 9.42 -4.81
CA LYS A 206 15.65 8.36 -3.80
C LYS A 206 14.44 7.44 -3.63
N ARG A 207 13.25 8.03 -3.58
CA ARG A 207 12.02 7.27 -3.33
C ARG A 207 11.60 6.46 -4.57
N ARG A 208 11.74 7.05 -5.76
CA ARG A 208 11.57 6.34 -7.02
C ARG A 208 12.52 5.15 -7.15
N PHE A 209 13.79 5.34 -6.79
CA PHE A 209 14.77 4.26 -6.73
C PHE A 209 14.32 3.15 -5.78
N SER A 210 13.88 3.50 -4.57
CA SER A 210 13.41 2.53 -3.57
C SER A 210 12.20 1.73 -4.05
N SER A 211 11.26 2.36 -4.78
CA SER A 211 10.11 1.66 -5.38
C SER A 211 10.46 0.73 -6.55
N LEU A 212 11.65 0.88 -7.13
CA LEU A 212 12.11 0.00 -8.21
C LEU A 212 12.88 -1.23 -7.69
N CYS A 213 13.08 -1.36 -6.38
CA CYS A 213 13.78 -2.51 -5.80
C CYS A 213 12.93 -3.81 -5.85
N PHE A 214 11.62 -3.68 -6.04
CA PHE A 214 10.60 -4.73 -6.15
C PHE A 214 9.52 -4.29 -7.15
N GLY A 215 8.55 -5.17 -7.45
CA GLY A 215 7.37 -4.76 -8.20
C GLY A 215 6.54 -3.76 -7.41
N THR A 216 5.94 -2.76 -8.05
CA THR A 216 5.09 -1.76 -7.35
C THR A 216 3.85 -1.46 -8.17
N VAL A 217 2.68 -1.52 -7.52
CA VAL A 217 1.42 -1.01 -8.08
C VAL A 217 1.11 0.32 -7.43
N LYS A 218 0.96 1.38 -8.24
CA LYS A 218 0.55 2.70 -7.74
C LYS A 218 -0.93 2.69 -7.40
N THR A 219 -1.28 3.04 -6.17
CA THR A 219 -2.67 3.21 -5.72
C THR A 219 -2.91 4.64 -5.23
N PRO A 220 -4.09 5.24 -5.46
CA PRO A 220 -4.41 6.52 -4.85
C PRO A 220 -4.52 6.37 -3.32
N GLN A 221 -4.17 7.42 -2.58
CA GLN A 221 -4.47 7.49 -1.15
C GLN A 221 -5.73 8.33 -0.95
N SER A 222 -6.47 8.09 0.14
CA SER A 222 -7.67 8.86 0.44
C SER A 222 -7.36 10.36 0.53
N SER A 223 -8.20 11.17 -0.12
CA SER A 223 -8.02 12.60 -0.43
C SER A 223 -7.79 13.54 0.76
N GLY A 224 -7.93 13.07 2.01
CA GLY A 224 -7.61 13.83 3.21
C GLY A 224 -6.13 13.86 3.60
N LEU A 225 -5.28 13.04 2.95
CA LEU A 225 -3.90 12.78 3.43
C LEU A 225 -2.81 13.01 2.38
N SER A 226 -3.17 13.20 1.12
CA SER A 226 -2.24 13.34 0.00
C SER A 226 -2.53 14.63 -0.77
N THR A 227 -1.49 15.46 -0.95
CA THR A 227 -1.56 16.70 -1.72
C THR A 227 -1.68 16.46 -3.23
N GLU A 228 -1.24 15.28 -3.70
CA GLU A 228 -1.29 14.90 -5.12
C GLU A 228 -2.69 14.41 -5.52
N ASP A 229 -3.38 13.64 -4.67
CA ASP A 229 -4.74 13.18 -4.92
C ASP A 229 -5.77 14.32 -4.75
N ALA A 230 -5.43 15.39 -4.02
CA ALA A 230 -6.28 16.57 -3.85
C ALA A 230 -6.59 17.31 -5.17
N VAL A 231 -5.82 17.05 -6.23
CA VAL A 231 -6.02 17.62 -7.57
C VAL A 231 -7.04 16.81 -8.39
N MET A 232 -7.38 15.61 -7.96
CA MET A 232 -8.28 14.71 -8.68
C MET A 232 -9.74 14.85 -8.24
N SER A 233 -10.68 14.64 -9.15
CA SER A 233 -12.08 14.51 -8.78
C SER A 233 -12.31 13.21 -7.98
N PRO A 234 -13.32 13.15 -7.08
CA PRO A 234 -13.66 11.91 -6.38
C PRO A 234 -13.93 10.72 -7.32
N ARG A 235 -14.45 11.00 -8.53
CA ARG A 235 -14.69 9.97 -9.56
C ARG A 235 -13.38 9.42 -10.13
N ASP A 236 -12.40 10.29 -10.35
CA ASP A 236 -11.10 9.87 -10.89
C ASP A 236 -10.29 9.11 -9.84
N VAL A 237 -10.36 9.51 -8.56
CA VAL A 237 -9.78 8.74 -7.45
C VAL A 237 -10.40 7.35 -7.37
N ALA A 238 -11.73 7.25 -7.47
CA ALA A 238 -12.42 5.95 -7.47
C ALA A 238 -12.05 5.08 -8.69
N ARG A 239 -11.87 5.70 -9.87
CA ARG A 239 -11.40 5.00 -11.08
C ARG A 239 -9.98 4.47 -10.89
N ALA A 240 -9.05 5.31 -10.43
CA ALA A 240 -7.67 4.94 -10.16
C ALA A 240 -7.56 3.82 -9.10
N ALA A 241 -8.37 3.88 -8.04
CA ALA A 241 -8.43 2.84 -7.02
C ALA A 241 -8.94 1.50 -7.57
N ARG A 242 -9.95 1.53 -8.45
CA ARG A 242 -10.42 0.30 -9.11
C ARG A 242 -9.32 -0.28 -10.01
N GLN A 243 -8.69 0.56 -10.82
CA GLN A 243 -7.61 0.16 -11.72
C GLN A 243 -6.42 -0.45 -10.96
N SER A 244 -6.01 0.14 -9.83
CA SER A 244 -4.91 -0.41 -9.02
C SER A 244 -5.25 -1.79 -8.44
N ILE A 245 -6.50 -2.02 -8.03
CA ILE A 245 -6.97 -3.31 -7.54
C ILE A 245 -6.99 -4.36 -8.66
N GLU A 246 -7.51 -4.02 -9.84
CA GLU A 246 -7.55 -4.92 -11.01
C GLU A 246 -6.12 -5.35 -11.40
N ILE A 247 -5.18 -4.41 -11.42
CA ILE A 247 -3.77 -4.68 -11.69
C ILE A 247 -3.16 -5.58 -10.60
N ALA A 248 -3.43 -5.29 -9.32
CA ALA A 248 -2.93 -6.11 -8.21
C ALA A 248 -3.45 -7.56 -8.30
N GLN A 249 -4.72 -7.75 -8.66
CA GLN A 249 -5.30 -9.08 -8.86
C GLN A 249 -4.70 -9.80 -10.07
N GLU A 250 -4.39 -9.08 -11.15
CA GLU A 250 -3.62 -9.63 -12.27
C GLU A 250 -2.24 -10.11 -11.83
N ARG A 251 -1.51 -9.29 -11.08
CA ARG A 251 -0.20 -9.67 -10.52
C ARG A 251 -0.29 -10.92 -9.66
N LEU A 252 -1.29 -11.00 -8.80
CA LEU A 252 -1.54 -12.15 -7.94
C LEU A 252 -1.87 -13.42 -8.74
N ARG A 253 -2.67 -13.31 -9.82
CA ARG A 253 -2.93 -14.42 -10.76
C ARG A 253 -1.68 -14.88 -11.50
N GLN A 254 -0.72 -13.99 -11.73
CA GLN A 254 0.60 -14.31 -12.28
C GLN A 254 1.56 -14.90 -11.25
N GLY A 255 1.09 -15.18 -10.03
CA GLY A 255 1.87 -15.80 -8.97
C GLY A 255 2.69 -14.83 -8.14
N GLU A 256 2.50 -13.51 -8.26
CA GLU A 256 3.21 -12.54 -7.42
C GLU A 256 2.72 -12.54 -5.95
N ALA A 257 3.57 -12.04 -5.06
CA ALA A 257 3.26 -11.83 -3.65
C ALA A 257 2.93 -10.37 -3.42
N LEU A 258 1.68 -10.06 -3.09
CA LEU A 258 1.29 -8.68 -2.82
C LEU A 258 1.65 -8.28 -1.40
N LEU A 259 2.35 -7.16 -1.20
CA LEU A 259 2.51 -6.53 0.10
C LEU A 259 1.53 -5.37 0.25
N VAL A 260 0.69 -5.45 1.28
CA VAL A 260 -0.33 -4.45 1.61
C VAL A 260 -0.16 -4.00 3.05
N PHE A 261 0.02 -2.70 3.24
CA PHE A 261 -0.07 -2.07 4.55
C PHE A 261 -1.54 -1.74 4.85
N GLY A 262 -2.23 -2.64 5.54
CA GLY A 262 -3.69 -2.61 5.71
C GLY A 262 -4.23 -1.41 6.50
N GLU A 263 -3.36 -0.70 7.21
CA GLU A 263 -3.64 0.58 7.91
C GLU A 263 -3.86 1.76 6.94
N GLY A 264 -3.38 1.62 5.70
CA GLY A 264 -3.47 2.65 4.65
C GLY A 264 -2.48 3.82 4.78
N THR A 265 -1.93 4.06 5.98
CA THR A 265 -0.88 5.06 6.22
C THR A 265 0.15 4.57 7.23
N ARG A 266 1.32 5.21 7.23
CA ARG A 266 2.35 4.99 8.25
C ARG A 266 1.86 5.50 9.60
N SER A 267 2.00 4.67 10.62
CA SER A 267 1.83 5.07 12.01
C SER A 267 2.84 6.15 12.38
N ARG A 268 2.37 7.18 13.08
CA ARG A 268 3.20 8.31 13.56
C ARG A 268 3.68 8.13 15.00
N ASP A 269 3.00 7.26 15.74
CA ASP A 269 3.19 6.92 17.15
C ASP A 269 3.54 5.45 17.35
N ARG A 270 3.87 4.73 16.27
CA ARG A 270 4.26 3.30 16.21
C ARG A 270 3.13 2.31 16.47
N GLY A 271 2.04 2.74 17.08
CA GLY A 271 0.86 1.92 17.31
C GLY A 271 0.16 1.57 16.00
N LEU A 272 -0.22 0.30 15.87
CA LEU A 272 -1.12 -0.21 14.83
C LEU A 272 -2.43 0.60 14.80
N ARG A 273 -2.79 1.05 13.61
CA ARG A 273 -4.11 1.62 13.30
C ARG A 273 -5.07 0.51 12.91
N ARG A 274 -6.37 0.80 13.03
CA ARG A 274 -7.40 -0.13 12.57
C ARG A 274 -7.24 -0.43 11.08
N MET A 275 -7.28 -1.71 10.74
CA MET A 275 -7.20 -2.19 9.38
C MET A 275 -8.41 -1.75 8.57
N LEU A 276 -8.16 -1.26 7.36
CA LEU A 276 -9.20 -0.82 6.44
C LEU A 276 -9.94 -2.03 5.88
N ALA A 277 -11.26 -2.12 6.06
CA ALA A 277 -12.10 -3.15 5.44
C ALA A 277 -11.89 -3.25 3.91
N GLY A 278 -11.56 -2.13 3.25
CA GLY A 278 -11.26 -2.08 1.82
C GLY A 278 -10.07 -2.94 1.39
N ALA A 279 -9.14 -3.27 2.29
CA ALA A 279 -7.98 -4.11 2.00
C ALA A 279 -8.36 -5.56 1.64
N THR A 280 -9.54 -6.03 2.03
CA THR A 280 -10.09 -7.33 1.60
C THR A 280 -10.26 -7.44 0.07
N ARG A 281 -10.31 -6.32 -0.66
CA ARG A 281 -10.40 -6.33 -2.12
C ARG A 281 -9.19 -6.97 -2.81
N TYR A 282 -8.07 -7.08 -2.12
CA TYR A 282 -6.89 -7.81 -2.60
C TYR A 282 -6.96 -9.32 -2.36
N LEU A 283 -7.95 -9.82 -1.61
CA LEU A 283 -8.04 -11.23 -1.18
C LEU A 283 -9.04 -12.07 -1.97
N VAL A 284 -10.10 -11.45 -2.48
CA VAL A 284 -11.35 -12.15 -2.81
C VAL A 284 -11.43 -12.73 -4.23
N GLU A 285 -10.65 -12.22 -5.19
CA GLU A 285 -10.83 -12.58 -6.60
C GLU A 285 -9.94 -13.74 -7.09
N VAL A 286 -8.87 -14.09 -6.35
CA VAL A 286 -7.89 -15.09 -6.80
C VAL A 286 -7.98 -16.33 -5.90
N PRO A 287 -8.57 -17.44 -6.38
CA PRO A 287 -8.66 -18.69 -5.61
C PRO A 287 -7.29 -19.19 -5.15
N GLY A 288 -7.26 -19.81 -3.97
CA GLY A 288 -6.02 -20.32 -3.37
C GLY A 288 -5.10 -19.24 -2.79
N THR A 289 -5.52 -17.97 -2.80
CA THR A 289 -4.75 -16.87 -2.20
C THR A 289 -4.58 -17.06 -0.69
N TRP A 290 -3.34 -16.98 -0.23
CA TRP A 290 -2.99 -16.98 1.18
C TRP A 290 -2.92 -15.56 1.75
N VAL A 291 -3.22 -15.44 3.03
CA VAL A 291 -2.98 -14.26 3.85
C VAL A 291 -1.79 -14.55 4.75
N LEU A 292 -0.71 -13.78 4.61
CA LEU A 292 0.48 -13.89 5.47
C LEU A 292 0.62 -12.62 6.35
N PRO A 293 0.32 -12.69 7.65
CA PRO A 293 0.54 -11.57 8.56
C PRO A 293 2.03 -11.45 8.93
N MET A 294 2.61 -10.25 8.83
CA MET A 294 3.99 -9.94 9.21
C MET A 294 4.05 -8.69 10.10
N GLY A 295 4.36 -8.88 11.38
CA GLY A 295 4.57 -7.79 12.33
C GLY A 295 5.99 -7.23 12.27
N ILE A 296 6.16 -5.93 12.13
CA ILE A 296 7.41 -5.18 12.02
C ILE A 296 7.61 -4.37 13.31
N ALA A 297 8.81 -4.41 13.89
CA ALA A 297 9.21 -3.56 15.00
C ALA A 297 10.62 -2.97 14.78
N GLY A 298 10.77 -1.67 15.05
CA GLY A 298 12.05 -0.93 15.05
C GLY A 298 12.35 -0.13 13.77
N THR A 299 11.56 -0.26 12.70
CA THR A 299 11.83 0.44 11.43
C THR A 299 11.52 1.93 11.45
N GLU A 300 10.72 2.41 12.40
CA GLU A 300 10.45 3.83 12.61
C GLU A 300 11.74 4.62 12.91
N THR A 301 12.75 3.96 13.48
CA THR A 301 14.07 4.55 13.75
C THR A 301 14.97 4.47 12.52
N LEU A 302 14.78 3.47 11.65
CA LEU A 302 15.60 3.28 10.44
C LEU A 302 15.47 4.45 9.47
N PHE A 303 14.24 4.90 9.24
CA PHE A 303 13.99 6.04 8.36
C PHE A 303 12.80 6.86 8.83
N PRO A 304 13.01 7.71 9.87
CA PRO A 304 11.94 8.47 10.49
C PRO A 304 11.21 9.37 9.50
N VAL A 305 9.94 9.67 9.79
CA VAL A 305 9.15 10.60 8.95
C VAL A 305 9.83 11.98 8.94
N GLY A 306 10.21 12.43 7.75
CA GLY A 306 10.88 13.72 7.55
C GLY A 306 12.41 13.63 7.51
N ALA A 307 13.00 12.49 7.85
CA ALA A 307 14.45 12.30 7.78
C ALA A 307 14.95 12.30 6.32
N GLU A 308 16.18 12.79 6.14
CA GLU A 308 16.88 12.75 4.84
C GLU A 308 17.79 11.52 4.71
N LYS A 309 18.32 11.02 5.83
CA LYS A 309 19.26 9.89 5.92
C LYS A 309 18.64 8.71 6.66
N LEU A 310 19.17 7.51 6.38
CA LEU A 310 18.89 6.30 7.16
C LEU A 310 19.66 6.31 8.49
N HIS A 311 19.15 5.62 9.49
CA HIS A 311 19.84 5.40 10.77
C HIS A 311 19.96 3.89 11.05
N PRO A 312 21.14 3.38 11.42
CA PRO A 312 21.29 1.97 11.76
C PRO A 312 20.42 1.62 12.97
N THR A 313 19.59 0.59 12.84
CA THR A 313 18.75 0.08 13.92
C THR A 313 18.59 -1.43 13.78
N GLU A 314 18.37 -2.12 14.90
CA GLU A 314 17.90 -3.49 14.86
C GLU A 314 16.40 -3.50 14.52
N THR A 315 16.01 -4.36 13.58
CA THR A 315 14.62 -4.53 13.17
C THR A 315 14.25 -5.99 13.26
N VAL A 316 13.18 -6.28 14.00
CA VAL A 316 12.63 -7.63 14.08
C VAL A 316 11.32 -7.67 13.34
N VAL A 317 11.23 -8.60 12.40
CA VAL A 317 9.98 -8.92 11.71
C VAL A 317 9.53 -10.30 12.17
N ARG A 318 8.26 -10.46 12.56
CA ARG A 318 7.69 -11.75 12.93
C ARG A 318 6.62 -12.14 11.92
N ALA A 319 6.81 -13.28 11.26
CA ALA A 319 5.82 -13.83 10.37
C ALA A 319 4.86 -14.75 11.13
N GLY A 320 3.57 -14.44 11.06
CA GLY A 320 2.51 -15.29 11.61
C GLY A 320 2.16 -16.46 10.69
N ARG A 321 1.33 -17.37 11.19
CA ARG A 321 0.85 -18.51 10.41
C ARG A 321 0.03 -18.00 9.22
N PRO A 322 0.29 -18.45 7.99
CA PRO A 322 -0.54 -18.06 6.86
C PRO A 322 -1.90 -18.79 6.91
N VAL A 323 -2.96 -18.14 6.45
CA VAL A 323 -4.31 -18.75 6.31
C VAL A 323 -4.84 -18.52 4.91
N LEU A 324 -5.72 -19.40 4.42
CA LEU A 324 -6.39 -19.16 3.16
C LEU A 324 -7.34 -17.97 3.28
N ALA A 325 -7.34 -17.10 2.26
CA ALA A 325 -8.23 -15.95 2.18
C ALA A 325 -9.71 -16.37 2.23
N THR A 326 -10.07 -17.45 1.53
CA THR A 326 -11.42 -18.01 1.53
C THR A 326 -11.85 -18.43 2.93
N THR A 327 -11.00 -19.17 3.65
CA THR A 327 -11.28 -19.60 5.03
C THR A 327 -11.42 -18.40 5.97
N LEU A 328 -10.59 -17.37 5.82
CA LEU A 328 -10.71 -16.13 6.62
C LEU A 328 -12.06 -15.45 6.38
N MET A 329 -12.46 -15.28 5.11
CA MET A 329 -13.71 -14.61 4.72
C MET A 329 -14.94 -15.40 5.15
N GLU A 330 -14.95 -16.71 4.93
CA GLU A 330 -16.04 -17.61 5.34
C GLU A 330 -16.26 -17.59 6.86
N ARG A 331 -15.18 -17.64 7.63
CA ARG A 331 -15.23 -17.58 9.10
C ARG A 331 -15.68 -16.22 9.62
N ALA A 332 -15.40 -15.15 8.87
CA ALA A 332 -15.91 -13.81 9.14
C ALA A 332 -17.35 -13.61 8.62
N GLY A 333 -18.00 -14.60 8.01
CA GLY A 333 -19.34 -14.47 7.44
C GLY A 333 -19.42 -13.41 6.34
N GLU A 334 -18.36 -13.27 5.55
CA GLU A 334 -18.18 -12.23 4.52
C GLU A 334 -18.14 -10.78 5.06
N ASP A 335 -18.08 -10.58 6.38
CA ASP A 335 -17.85 -9.27 6.99
C ASP A 335 -16.40 -8.85 6.79
N ARG A 336 -16.21 -7.88 5.89
CA ARG A 336 -14.89 -7.34 5.51
C ARG A 336 -14.18 -6.66 6.67
N GLN A 337 -14.90 -5.96 7.55
CA GLN A 337 -14.25 -5.28 8.67
C GLN A 337 -13.83 -6.30 9.71
N LEU A 338 -14.69 -7.29 10.01
CA LEU A 338 -14.35 -8.39 10.91
C LEU A 338 -13.14 -9.19 10.41
N ALA A 339 -13.09 -9.54 9.12
CA ALA A 339 -11.94 -10.24 8.51
C ALA A 339 -10.63 -9.45 8.69
N MET A 340 -10.67 -8.13 8.45
CA MET A 340 -9.49 -7.28 8.62
C MET A 340 -9.14 -7.03 10.09
N ASP A 341 -10.11 -7.00 10.99
CA ASP A 341 -9.86 -6.93 12.43
C ASP A 341 -9.22 -8.22 12.96
N VAL A 342 -9.56 -9.39 12.41
CA VAL A 342 -8.84 -10.66 12.66
C VAL A 342 -7.37 -10.55 12.24
N VAL A 343 -7.09 -10.03 11.04
CA VAL A 343 -5.71 -9.81 10.56
C VAL A 343 -4.98 -8.81 11.48
N GLY A 344 -5.64 -7.72 11.87
CA GLY A 344 -5.08 -6.71 12.77
C GLY A 344 -4.70 -7.27 14.15
N LEU A 345 -5.56 -8.08 14.76
CA LEU A 345 -5.26 -8.76 16.03
C LEU A 345 -4.09 -9.75 15.90
N VAL A 346 -4.00 -10.48 14.78
CA VAL A 346 -2.86 -11.37 14.55
C VAL A 346 -1.57 -10.56 14.42
N LEU A 347 -1.58 -9.44 13.68
CA LEU A 347 -0.42 -8.55 13.64
C LEU A 347 -0.05 -7.99 15.01
N ALA A 348 -1.02 -7.58 15.82
CA ALA A 348 -0.79 -7.11 17.18
C ALA A 348 -0.10 -8.18 18.05
N SER A 349 -0.44 -9.46 17.86
CA SER A 349 0.24 -10.58 18.54
C SER A 349 1.68 -10.83 18.08
N LEU A 350 2.04 -10.32 16.89
CA LEU A 350 3.36 -10.46 16.27
C LEU A 350 4.31 -9.30 16.59
N VAL A 351 3.83 -8.27 17.30
CA VAL A 351 4.63 -7.11 17.68
C VAL A 351 4.65 -6.91 19.20
N PRO A 352 5.66 -6.22 19.75
CA PRO A 352 5.67 -5.83 21.17
C PRO A 352 4.45 -5.00 21.55
N ALA A 353 4.11 -4.96 22.85
CA ALA A 353 2.89 -4.35 23.36
C ALA A 353 2.73 -2.87 22.94
N GLU A 354 3.84 -2.13 22.93
CA GLU A 354 3.90 -0.71 22.55
C GLU A 354 3.56 -0.44 21.07
N TYR A 355 3.59 -1.45 20.21
CA TYR A 355 3.21 -1.34 18.78
C TYR A 355 1.76 -1.75 18.51
N ARG A 356 1.03 -2.29 19.50
CA ARG A 356 -0.31 -2.89 19.26
C ARG A 356 -1.41 -1.86 18.98
N GLY A 357 -1.21 -0.60 19.39
CA GLY A 357 -2.11 0.51 19.09
C GLY A 357 -3.58 0.19 19.35
N GLU A 358 -4.44 0.37 18.33
CA GLU A 358 -5.89 0.14 18.40
C GLU A 358 -6.27 -1.33 18.67
N TYR A 359 -5.34 -2.27 18.45
CA TYR A 359 -5.53 -3.71 18.70
C TYR A 359 -4.85 -4.17 20.01
N GLY A 360 -4.62 -3.25 20.95
CA GLY A 360 -4.10 -3.57 22.28
C GLY A 360 -4.96 -4.58 23.06
N ASP A 361 -4.36 -5.19 24.08
CA ASP A 361 -4.97 -6.31 24.83
C ASP A 361 -6.33 -5.91 25.44
N ASP A 362 -6.43 -4.70 25.98
CA ASP A 362 -7.64 -4.15 26.62
C ASP A 362 -8.61 -3.47 25.63
N ALA A 363 -8.35 -3.51 24.32
CA ALA A 363 -9.18 -2.82 23.34
C ALA A 363 -10.61 -3.43 23.28
N ALA A 364 -11.63 -2.60 23.44
CA ALA A 364 -13.03 -3.03 23.34
C ALA A 364 -13.47 -3.22 21.88
N GLY A 365 -14.53 -4.01 21.67
CA GLY A 365 -15.16 -4.15 20.35
C GLY A 365 -14.55 -5.22 19.43
N PHE A 366 -13.56 -5.98 19.92
CA PHE A 366 -12.88 -7.03 19.16
C PHE A 366 -13.21 -8.46 19.61
N ASP A 367 -14.21 -8.66 20.49
CA ASP A 367 -14.47 -9.98 21.08
C ASP A 367 -14.79 -11.06 20.05
N HIS A 368 -15.54 -10.72 19.00
CA HIS A 368 -15.82 -11.64 17.91
C HIS A 368 -14.54 -11.99 17.13
N ALA A 369 -13.76 -10.97 16.75
CA ALA A 369 -12.50 -11.15 16.04
C ALA A 369 -11.51 -12.00 16.87
N ARG A 370 -11.40 -11.76 18.19
CA ARG A 370 -10.54 -12.55 19.10
C ARG A 370 -10.93 -14.04 19.13
N ARG A 371 -12.23 -14.36 19.19
CA ARG A 371 -12.70 -15.75 19.09
C ARG A 371 -12.35 -16.39 17.74
N LEU A 372 -12.45 -15.63 16.65
CA LEU A 372 -12.03 -16.11 15.33
C LEU A 372 -10.52 -16.33 15.26
N VAL A 373 -9.69 -15.44 15.82
CA VAL A 373 -8.24 -15.65 15.91
C VAL A 373 -7.92 -16.96 16.62
N GLN A 374 -8.54 -17.22 17.77
CA GLN A 374 -8.33 -18.47 18.52
C GLN A 374 -8.70 -19.73 17.73
N THR A 375 -9.67 -19.68 16.82
CA THR A 375 -10.09 -20.86 16.04
C THR A 375 -9.35 -20.98 14.71
N LEU A 376 -8.99 -19.86 14.08
CA LEU A 376 -8.25 -19.80 12.81
C LEU A 376 -6.74 -19.99 12.99
N TYR A 377 -6.17 -19.59 14.13
CA TYR A 377 -4.74 -19.52 14.39
C TYR A 377 -4.25 -20.43 15.55
N ALA A 378 -5.15 -21.21 16.19
CA ALA A 378 -4.79 -22.26 17.16
C ALA A 378 -3.92 -23.37 16.58
#